data_AF-A0A397AMS2-F1
#
_entry.id   AF-A0A397AMS2-F1
#
_cell.length_a   1.000
_cell.length_b   1.000
_cell.length_c   1.000
_cell.angle_alpha   90.00
_cell.angle_beta   90.00
_cell.angle_gamma   90.00
#
_symmetry.space_group_name_H-M   'P 1'
#
loop_
_entity.id
_entity.type
_entity.pdbx_description
1 polymer ?
#
loop_
_entity_poly.entity_id
_entity_poly.type
_entity_poly.pdbx_seq_one_letter_code
_entity_poly.pdbx_strand_id
1 'polypeptide(L)'
;MKKPNQQLKQPPTKSQQSHGDWHCEPCEKHFAMKSQFDAHVLTHEACWAPGCDFSASKRVVTSHHQTAHGQYAGSGLKEIEVEGQKFHGPSLSVVDSSPEC
;
A
#
# COMPACT_ATOMS: atom_id res chain seq x y z
N MET A 1 -0.92 -38.02 -7.62
CA MET A 1 -0.85 -36.55 -7.79
C MET A 1 -2.15 -36.05 -8.40
N LYS A 2 -2.80 -35.04 -7.80
CA LYS A 2 -3.67 -33.99 -8.38
C LYS A 2 -4.68 -33.50 -7.32
N LYS A 3 -4.39 -32.37 -6.66
CA LYS A 3 -5.35 -31.62 -5.85
C LYS A 3 -6.13 -30.69 -6.79
N PRO A 4 -7.48 -30.67 -6.77
CA PRO A 4 -8.24 -29.70 -7.55
C PRO A 4 -8.17 -28.31 -6.91
N ASN A 5 -7.74 -27.36 -7.74
CA ASN A 5 -7.60 -25.94 -7.45
C ASN A 5 -9.01 -25.32 -7.38
N GLN A 6 -9.46 -25.01 -6.17
CA GLN A 6 -10.74 -24.33 -5.93
C GLN A 6 -10.56 -22.83 -6.20
N GLN A 7 -10.60 -22.47 -7.48
CA GLN A 7 -10.61 -21.08 -7.90
C GLN A 7 -12.00 -20.50 -7.61
N LEU A 8 -12.07 -19.66 -6.57
CA LEU A 8 -13.26 -18.92 -6.19
C LEU A 8 -13.57 -17.88 -7.27
N LYS A 9 -14.40 -18.31 -8.21
CA LYS A 9 -15.01 -17.56 -9.31
C LYS A 9 -15.94 -16.47 -8.75
N GLN A 10 -15.55 -15.21 -8.94
CA GLN A 10 -16.40 -14.05 -8.67
C GLN A 10 -17.49 -14.00 -9.77
N PRO A 11 -18.79 -13.93 -9.43
CA PRO A 11 -19.83 -13.84 -10.44
C PRO A 11 -19.82 -12.46 -11.12
N PRO A 12 -19.97 -12.38 -12.46
CA PRO A 12 -20.10 -11.10 -13.16
C PRO A 12 -21.57 -10.66 -13.12
N THR A 13 -21.95 -9.79 -12.19
CA THR A 13 -23.28 -9.17 -12.20
C THR A 13 -23.20 -7.77 -12.81
N LYS A 14 -23.79 -7.65 -13.99
CA LYS A 14 -23.89 -6.45 -14.82
C LYS A 14 -24.73 -5.37 -14.14
N SER A 15 -24.40 -4.13 -14.48
CA SER A 15 -25.28 -2.96 -14.58
C SER A 15 -25.68 -2.24 -13.27
N GLN A 16 -24.92 -1.18 -13.00
CA GLN A 16 -25.43 0.17 -12.78
C GLN A 16 -26.59 0.32 -11.77
N GLN A 17 -26.23 0.57 -10.51
CA GLN A 17 -27.11 1.30 -9.61
C GLN A 17 -26.28 2.23 -8.72
N SER A 18 -26.32 3.52 -9.07
CA SER A 18 -25.85 4.63 -8.24
C SER A 18 -26.80 4.82 -7.06
N HIS A 19 -26.76 3.89 -6.10
CA HIS A 19 -27.52 4.00 -4.87
C HIS A 19 -26.62 3.66 -3.67
N GLY A 20 -25.86 4.66 -3.24
CA GLY A 20 -25.13 4.64 -1.97
C GLY A 20 -24.02 3.60 -1.93
N ASP A 21 -22.87 3.93 -2.53
CA ASP A 21 -21.64 3.17 -2.33
C ASP A 21 -21.33 3.09 -0.83
N TRP A 22 -21.17 1.88 -0.31
CA TRP A 22 -20.73 1.71 1.08
C TRP A 22 -19.23 1.92 1.12
N HIS A 23 -18.82 3.07 1.66
CA HIS A 23 -17.43 3.50 1.69
C HIS A 23 -16.83 3.31 3.09
N CYS A 24 -15.68 2.64 3.12
CA CYS A 24 -14.86 2.53 4.31
C CYS A 24 -13.74 3.57 4.24
N GLU A 25 -13.91 4.67 4.98
CA GLU A 25 -12.93 5.75 5.13
C GLU A 25 -11.50 5.27 5.47
N PRO A 26 -11.27 4.45 6.52
CA PRO A 26 -9.90 4.09 6.89
C PRO A 26 -9.22 3.18 5.86
N CYS A 27 -9.98 2.44 5.05
CA CYS A 27 -9.43 1.56 4.03
C CYS A 27 -9.56 2.11 2.60
N GLU A 28 -10.14 3.30 2.43
CA GLU A 28 -10.48 3.93 1.16
C GLU A 28 -11.18 2.99 0.16
N LYS A 29 -12.05 2.11 0.69
CA LYS A 29 -12.62 1.00 -0.08
C LYS A 29 -14.13 1.12 -0.23
N HIS A 30 -14.58 0.97 -1.47
CA HIS A 30 -15.98 1.00 -1.85
C HIS A 30 -16.54 -0.42 -1.98
N PHE A 31 -17.81 -0.58 -1.60
CA PHE A 31 -18.55 -1.83 -1.71
C PHE A 31 -19.92 -1.57 -2.34
N ALA A 32 -20.32 -2.46 -3.25
CA ALA A 32 -21.61 -2.41 -3.90
C ALA A 32 -22.78 -2.85 -2.99
N MET A 33 -22.50 -3.49 -1.85
CA MET A 33 -23.50 -4.10 -0.98
C MET A 33 -23.17 -3.83 0.49
N LYS A 34 -24.22 -3.56 1.29
CA LYS A 34 -24.09 -3.34 2.74
C LYS A 34 -23.51 -4.54 3.47
N SER A 35 -23.94 -5.75 3.13
CA SER A 35 -23.44 -6.99 3.75
C SER A 35 -21.93 -7.16 3.58
N GLN A 36 -21.39 -6.79 2.42
CA GLN A 36 -19.95 -6.84 2.15
C GLN A 36 -19.19 -5.78 2.94
N PHE A 37 -19.78 -4.59 3.11
CA PHE A 37 -19.23 -3.52 3.94
C PHE A 37 -19.24 -3.91 5.43
N ASP A 38 -20.38 -4.39 5.96
CA ASP A 38 -20.50 -4.83 7.34
C ASP A 38 -19.48 -5.96 7.64
N ALA A 39 -19.41 -6.98 6.78
CA ALA A 39 -18.43 -8.05 6.90
C ALA A 39 -16.98 -7.55 6.82
N HIS A 40 -16.71 -6.53 6.02
CA HIS A 40 -15.40 -5.90 5.95
C HIS A 40 -15.02 -5.18 7.24
N VAL A 41 -15.92 -4.35 7.79
CA VAL A 41 -15.67 -3.60 9.03
C VAL A 41 -15.48 -4.54 10.22
N LEU A 42 -16.14 -5.69 10.24
CA LEU A 42 -15.91 -6.74 11.25
C LEU A 42 -14.48 -7.32 11.23
N THR A 43 -13.73 -7.13 10.13
CA THR A 43 -12.32 -7.56 10.02
C THR A 43 -11.34 -6.47 10.42
N HIS A 44 -11.81 -5.30 10.86
CA HIS A 44 -10.93 -4.26 11.33
C HIS A 44 -10.23 -4.70 12.62
N GLU A 45 -8.95 -4.37 12.71
CA GLU A 45 -8.17 -4.51 13.92
C GLU A 45 -7.71 -3.13 14.38
N ALA A 46 -7.58 -2.96 15.69
CA ALA A 46 -7.02 -1.74 16.26
C ALA A 46 -5.51 -1.70 16.02
N CYS A 47 -4.97 -0.49 15.88
CA CYS A 47 -3.55 -0.28 15.86
C CYS A 47 -2.92 -0.79 17.16
N TRP A 48 -1.79 -1.49 17.04
CA TRP A 48 -1.09 -2.06 18.19
C TRP A 48 -0.29 -1.02 18.99
N ALA A 49 -0.25 0.24 18.54
CA ALA A 49 0.48 1.29 19.21
C ALA A 49 -0.26 1.80 20.47
N PRO A 50 0.44 1.99 21.60
CA PRO A 50 -0.18 2.46 22.83
C PRO A 50 -0.73 3.89 22.65
N GLY A 51 -2.02 4.07 22.94
CA GLY A 51 -2.69 5.36 22.82
C GLY A 51 -3.15 5.74 21.41
N CYS A 52 -3.07 4.83 20.43
CA CYS A 52 -3.60 5.05 19.09
C CYS A 52 -5.01 4.43 18.95
N ASP A 53 -5.98 5.23 18.52
CA ASP A 53 -7.38 4.81 18.31
C ASP A 53 -7.66 4.39 16.85
N PHE A 54 -6.63 4.34 16.00
CA PHE A 54 -6.80 3.99 14.60
C PHE A 54 -7.17 2.51 14.44
N SER A 55 -8.27 2.22 13.75
CA SER A 55 -8.68 0.86 13.39
C SER A 55 -8.98 0.73 11.92
N ALA A 56 -8.48 -0.35 11.30
CA ALA A 56 -8.71 -0.61 9.88
C ALA A 56 -8.45 -2.09 9.56
N SER A 57 -8.56 -2.48 8.29
CA SER A 57 -8.10 -3.81 7.87
C SER A 57 -6.60 -3.99 8.09
N LYS A 58 -6.17 -5.22 8.36
CA LYS A 58 -4.77 -5.59 8.67
C LYS A 58 -3.70 -4.86 7.86
N ARG A 59 -3.87 -4.82 6.53
CA ARG A 59 -2.91 -4.19 5.61
C ARG A 59 -2.76 -2.70 5.89
N VAL A 60 -3.88 -2.03 6.11
CA VAL A 60 -3.93 -0.59 6.39
C VAL A 60 -3.35 -0.31 7.77
N VAL A 61 -3.73 -1.07 8.80
CA VAL A 61 -3.17 -0.92 10.15
C VAL A 61 -1.66 -1.11 10.16
N THR A 62 -1.17 -2.10 9.41
CA THR A 62 0.27 -2.32 9.25
C THR A 62 0.94 -1.10 8.62
N SER A 63 0.37 -0.57 7.54
CA SER A 63 0.89 0.63 6.87
C SER A 63 0.87 1.85 7.78
N HIS A 64 -0.26 2.11 8.44
CA HIS A 64 -0.44 3.18 9.42
C HIS A 64 0.60 3.07 10.53
N HIS A 65 0.81 1.87 11.09
CA HIS A 65 1.81 1.68 12.13
C HIS A 65 3.22 2.02 11.61
N GLN A 66 3.60 1.57 10.41
CA GLN A 66 4.91 1.87 9.84
C GLN A 66 5.14 3.37 9.57
N THR A 67 4.11 4.09 9.14
CA THR A 67 4.24 5.51 8.78
C THR A 67 4.02 6.46 9.95
N ALA A 68 3.16 6.12 10.91
CA ALA A 68 2.79 6.96 12.05
C ALA A 68 3.55 6.61 13.35
N HIS A 69 3.98 5.36 13.50
CA HIS A 69 4.66 4.86 14.71
C HIS A 69 5.96 4.11 14.42
N GLY A 70 6.32 3.92 13.16
CA GLY A 70 7.55 3.27 12.77
C GLY A 70 8.76 4.12 13.15
N GLN A 71 9.93 3.50 13.09
CA GLN A 71 11.20 4.12 13.49
C GLN A 71 11.58 5.37 12.67
N TYR A 72 10.85 5.63 11.58
CA TYR A 72 11.02 6.77 10.68
C TYR A 72 9.81 7.71 10.66
N ALA A 73 8.78 7.44 11.47
CA ALA A 73 7.62 8.30 11.59
C ALA A 73 8.05 9.66 12.16
N GLY A 74 8.10 10.68 11.31
CA GLY A 74 8.56 12.02 11.70
C GLY A 74 10.08 12.24 11.63
N SER A 75 10.88 11.26 11.21
CA SER A 75 12.21 11.57 10.67
C SER A 75 12.00 12.12 9.27
N GLY A 76 11.63 13.40 9.20
CA GLY A 76 11.49 14.14 7.96
C GLY A 76 12.69 13.85 7.06
N LEU A 77 12.43 13.75 5.75
CA LEU A 77 13.43 13.63 4.68
C LEU A 77 14.75 14.23 5.14
N LYS A 78 15.66 13.40 5.66
CA LYS A 78 17.02 13.85 5.90
C LYS A 78 17.57 14.02 4.50
N GLU A 79 17.70 15.26 4.10
CA GLU A 79 18.38 15.68 2.90
C GLU A 79 19.73 14.96 2.91
N ILE A 80 19.85 13.94 2.06
CA ILE A 80 21.15 13.31 1.83
C ILE A 80 21.87 14.31 0.94
N GLU A 81 22.61 15.23 1.55
CA GLU A 81 23.62 16.01 0.85
C GLU A 81 24.72 15.05 0.41
N VAL A 82 24.52 14.43 -0.75
CA VAL A 82 25.61 13.73 -1.45
C VAL A 82 26.52 14.82 -2.00
N GLU A 83 27.60 15.12 -1.29
CA GLU A 83 28.69 15.93 -1.82
C GLU A 83 29.23 15.28 -3.11
N GLY A 84 28.76 15.75 -4.26
CA GLY A 84 29.57 15.77 -5.47
C GLY A 84 29.21 14.85 -6.64
N GLN A 85 27.96 14.38 -6.81
CA GLN A 85 27.58 13.66 -8.04
C GLN A 85 26.65 14.48 -8.94
N LYS A 86 27.30 15.30 -9.77
CA LYS A 86 26.71 15.94 -10.95
C LYS A 86 26.26 14.86 -11.93
N PHE A 87 24.94 14.65 -12.05
CA PHE A 87 24.36 13.86 -13.12
C PHE A 87 24.35 14.69 -14.40
N HIS A 88 25.20 14.35 -15.36
CA HIS A 88 25.05 14.81 -16.73
C HIS A 88 23.99 13.95 -17.40
N GLY A 89 22.96 14.60 -17.96
CA GLY A 89 21.98 13.98 -18.84
C GLY A 89 22.63 13.30 -20.05
N PRO A 90 21.82 12.60 -20.88
CA PRO A 90 22.35 11.67 -21.86
C PRO A 90 23.16 12.35 -22.97
N SER A 91 24.20 11.62 -23.37
CA SER A 91 25.00 11.74 -24.60
C SER A 91 26.16 12.73 -24.57
N LEU A 92 27.35 12.22 -24.25
CA LEU A 92 28.45 12.18 -25.22
C LEU A 92 29.52 11.17 -24.77
N SER A 93 29.85 10.30 -25.71
CA SER A 93 30.86 9.24 -25.69
C SER A 93 32.18 9.65 -25.04
N VAL A 94 32.65 8.88 -24.05
CA VAL A 94 34.07 8.77 -23.73
C VAL A 94 34.45 7.30 -23.58
N VAL A 95 35.57 7.00 -24.21
CA VAL A 95 36.14 5.70 -24.53
C VAL A 95 36.54 4.91 -23.27
N ASP A 96 36.28 3.61 -23.31
CA ASP A 96 36.79 2.61 -22.39
C ASP A 96 38.32 2.55 -22.52
N SER A 97 39.03 2.94 -21.46
CA SER A 97 40.45 2.60 -21.27
C SER A 97 40.52 1.67 -20.07
N SER A 98 40.59 0.37 -20.35
CA SER A 98 40.96 -0.67 -19.40
C SER A 98 42.28 -0.33 -18.69
N PRO A 99 42.36 -0.56 -17.37
CA PRO A 99 43.61 -0.97 -16.76
C PRO A 99 43.54 -2.43 -16.31
N GLU A 100 44.52 -3.20 -16.79
CA GLU A 100 44.83 -4.54 -16.32
C GLU A 100 45.24 -4.54 -14.84
N CYS A 101 44.79 -5.55 -14.10
CA CYS A 101 45.56 -6.32 -13.11
C CYS A 101 44.83 -7.64 -12.82
#